data_AF-A0A0D0I898-F1
#
_entry.id   AF-A0A0D0I898-F1
#
_cell.length_a   1.000
_cell.length_b   1.000
_cell.length_c   1.000
_cell.angle_alpha   90.00
_cell.angle_beta   90.00
_cell.angle_gamma   90.00
#
_symmetry.space_group_name_H-M   'P 1'
#
loop_
_entity.id
_entity.type
_entity.pdbx_description
1 polymer ?
#
loop_
_entity_poly.entity_id
_entity_poly.type
_entity_poly.pdbx_seq_one_letter_code
_entity_poly.pdbx_strand_id
1 'polypeptide(L)' 'MSKDINRLKVVLAEKKRTNKWLAEQLGKDPATVSKWCTNTIQPNVETLVEIAKCLNVEIQDLFWPIENITIE' A
#
# COMPACT_ATOMS: atom_id res chain seq x y z
N MET A 1 -9.18 7.43 15.22
CA MET A 1 -7.71 7.19 15.09
C MET A 1 -7.42 6.62 13.70
N SER A 2 -6.16 6.50 13.25
CA SER A 2 -5.85 6.10 11.85
C SER A 2 -6.35 4.69 11.56
N LYS A 3 -7.23 4.53 10.56
CA LYS A 3 -7.71 3.23 10.08
C LYS A 3 -6.57 2.53 9.34
N ASP A 4 -5.80 1.70 10.04
CA ASP A 4 -4.71 0.95 9.42
C ASP A 4 -5.31 -0.26 8.67
N ILE A 5 -5.76 -0.04 7.43
CA ILE A 5 -6.45 -1.04 6.61
C ILE A 5 -5.46 -1.73 5.70
N ASN A 6 -4.77 -0.94 4.86
CA ASN A 6 -3.69 -1.44 4.02
C ASN A 6 -2.38 -1.43 4.80
N ARG A 7 -1.53 -2.41 4.55
CA ARG A 7 -0.19 -2.55 5.15
C ARG A 7 0.92 -2.24 4.15
N LEU A 8 0.63 -1.42 3.15
CA LEU A 8 1.56 -1.12 2.04
C LEU A 8 2.93 -0.66 2.54
N LYS A 9 2.96 0.18 3.58
CA LYS A 9 4.20 0.67 4.20
C LYS A 9 5.09 -0.47 4.71
N VAL A 10 4.48 -1.48 5.33
CA VAL A 10 5.18 -2.65 5.86
C VAL A 10 5.71 -3.51 4.72
N VAL A 11 4.88 -3.80 3.71
CA VAL A 11 5.29 -4.59 2.54
C VAL A 11 6.43 -3.93 1.78
N LEU A 12 6.41 -2.60 1.63
CA LEU A 12 7.51 -1.85 1.02
C LEU A 12 8.82 -2.04 1.80
N ALA A 13 8.77 -1.99 3.13
CA ALA A 13 9.93 -2.23 3.98
C ALA A 13 10.45 -3.68 3.86
N GLU A 14 9.56 -4.67 3.89
CA GLU A 14 9.88 -6.10 3.70
C GLU A 14 10.56 -6.35 2.34
N LYS A 15 10.10 -5.67 1.29
CA LYS A 15 10.67 -5.75 -0.07
C LYS A 15 11.86 -4.82 -0.29
N LYS A 16 12.30 -4.07 0.74
CA LYS A 16 13.37 -3.07 0.67
C LYS A 16 13.17 -2.06 -0.48
N ARG A 17 11.93 -1.61 -0.65
CA ARG A 17 11.52 -0.60 -1.63
C ARG A 17 11.10 0.69 -0.94
N THR A 18 11.25 1.81 -1.64
CA THR A 18 10.88 3.13 -1.14
C THR A 18 9.57 3.59 -1.76
N ASN A 19 8.88 4.54 -1.11
CA ASN A 19 7.68 5.16 -1.69
C ASN A 19 7.98 5.82 -3.04
N LYS A 20 9.16 6.44 -3.17
CA LYS A 20 9.63 7.04 -4.44
C LYS A 20 9.76 5.98 -5.53
N TRP A 21 10.36 4.83 -5.21
CA TRP A 21 10.50 3.73 -6.17
C TRP A 21 9.13 3.23 -6.66
N LEU A 22 8.18 3.01 -5.75
CA LEU A 22 6.84 2.55 -6.14
C LEU A 22 6.10 3.61 -6.98
N ALA A 23 6.25 4.89 -6.63
CA ALA A 23 5.69 6.00 -7.39
C ALA A 23 6.23 6.03 -8.84
N GLU A 24 7.54 5.80 -9.01
CA GLU A 24 8.17 5.68 -10.33
C GLU A 24 7.64 4.49 -11.13
N GLN A 25 7.45 3.32 -10.49
CA GLN A 25 6.91 2.13 -11.18
C GLN A 25 5.46 2.32 -11.65
N LEU A 26 4.64 3.05 -10.88
CA LEU A 26 3.22 3.27 -11.18
C LEU A 26 2.96 4.55 -11.97
N GLY A 27 3.99 5.36 -12.25
CA GLY A 27 3.83 6.69 -12.85
C GLY A 27 2.95 7.63 -12.01
N LYS A 28 3.03 7.52 -10.68
CA LYS A 28 2.24 8.32 -9.72
C LYS A 28 3.11 9.32 -8.98
N ASP A 29 2.48 10.32 -8.39
CA ASP A 29 3.16 11.28 -7.53
C ASP A 29 3.58 10.62 -6.19
N PRO A 30 4.83 10.83 -5.71
CA PRO A 30 5.30 10.27 -4.44
C PRO A 30 4.45 10.63 -3.22
N ALA A 31 3.82 11.81 -3.20
CA ALA A 31 2.91 12.22 -2.13
C ALA A 31 1.62 11.38 -2.14
N THR A 32 1.16 10.95 -3.32
CA THR A 32 0.01 10.02 -3.43
C THR A 32 0.35 8.66 -2.81
N VAL A 33 1.51 8.10 -3.15
CA VAL A 33 1.98 6.83 -2.55
C VAL A 33 2.18 6.97 -1.03
N SER A 34 2.69 8.13 -0.58
CA SER A 34 2.82 8.43 0.85
C SER A 34 1.46 8.39 1.57
N LYS A 35 0.43 9.01 0.99
CA LYS A 35 -0.94 9.01 1.54
C LYS A 35 -1.55 7.60 1.60
N TRP A 36 -1.21 6.72 0.65
CA TRP A 36 -1.59 5.30 0.71
C TRP A 36 -0.90 4.59 1.87
N CYS A 37 0.39 4.82 2.06
CA CYS A 37 1.17 4.25 3.16
C CYS A 37 0.74 4.73 4.55
N THR A 38 0.13 5.93 4.64
CA THR A 38 -0.45 6.47 5.89
C THR A 38 -1.95 6.19 6.02
N ASN A 39 -2.52 5.36 5.14
CA ASN A 39 -3.95 5.04 5.10
C ASN A 39 -4.90 6.27 5.03
N THR A 40 -4.38 7.44 4.68
CA THR A 40 -5.15 8.69 4.58
C THR A 40 -6.04 8.69 3.33
N ILE A 41 -5.54 8.06 2.26
CA ILE A 41 -6.28 7.77 1.03
C ILE A 41 -6.05 6.29 0.72
N GLN A 42 -7.06 5.59 0.23
CA GLN A 42 -6.90 4.21 -0.24
C GLN A 42 -6.66 4.20 -1.76
N PRO A 43 -5.72 3.39 -2.26
CA PRO A 43 -5.62 3.09 -3.69
C PRO A 43 -6.89 2.36 -4.14
N ASN A 44 -7.30 2.57 -5.40
CA ASN A 44 -8.39 1.78 -5.98
C ASN A 44 -7.93 0.33 -6.24
N VAL A 45 -8.89 -0.54 -6.53
CA VAL A 45 -8.61 -1.98 -6.73
C VAL A 45 -7.63 -2.22 -7.88
N GLU A 46 -7.76 -1.50 -8.99
CA GLU A 46 -6.83 -1.60 -10.12
C GLU A 46 -5.39 -1.25 -9.72
N THR A 47 -5.20 -0.15 -8.98
CA THR A 47 -3.90 0.29 -8.48
C THR A 47 -3.33 -0.72 -7.47
N LEU A 48 -4.16 -1.35 -6.63
CA LEU A 48 -3.72 -2.41 -5.73
C LEU A 48 -3.19 -3.62 -6.48
N VAL A 49 -3.84 -4.01 -7.58
CA VAL A 49 -3.35 -5.09 -8.45
C VAL A 49 -2.00 -4.72 -9.06
N GLU A 50 -1.82 -3.49 -9.52
CA GLU A 50 -0.53 -3.01 -10.05
C GLU A 50 0.56 -3.02 -8.97
N ILE A 51 0.25 -2.52 -7.76
CA ILE A 51 1.16 -2.53 -6.61
C ILE A 51 1.61 -3.97 -6.28
N ALA A 52 0.66 -4.91 -6.21
CA ALA A 52 0.94 -6.31 -5.89
C ALA A 52 1.90 -6.93 -6.94
N LYS A 53 1.65 -6.66 -8.22
CA LYS A 53 2.53 -7.07 -9.33
C LYS A 53 3.93 -6.45 -9.23
N CYS A 54 4.02 -5.13 -8.97
CA CYS A 54 5.30 -4.44 -8.81
C CYS A 54 6.13 -4.98 -7.64
N LEU A 55 5.48 -5.35 -6.54
CA LEU A 55 6.13 -5.86 -5.33
C LEU A 55 6.30 -7.38 -5.31
N ASN A 56 5.78 -8.07 -6.33
CA ASN A 56 5.75 -9.52 -6.45
C ASN A 56 5.22 -10.17 -5.17
N VAL A 57 3.98 -9.81 -4.81
CA VAL A 57 3.21 -10.31 -3.67
C VAL A 57 1.79 -10.61 -4.10
N GLU A 58 1.05 -11.37 -3.29
CA GLU A 58 -0.38 -11.54 -3.50
C GLU A 58 -1.13 -10.28 -3.06
N ILE A 59 -2.29 -10.00 -3.66
CA ILE A 59 -3.06 -8.80 -3.34
C ILE A 59 -3.50 -8.75 -1.86
N GLN A 60 -3.74 -9.92 -1.28
CA GLN A 60 -4.09 -10.08 0.14
C GLN A 60 -2.95 -9.68 1.08
N ASP A 61 -1.70 -9.75 0.64
CA ASP A 61 -0.54 -9.34 1.45
C ASP A 61 -0.49 -7.82 1.65
N LEU A 62 -1.22 -7.05 0.83
CA LEU A 62 -1.33 -5.60 0.96
C LEU A 62 -2.30 -5.16 2.06
N PHE A 63 -3.03 -6.09 2.68
CA PHE A 63 -4.00 -5.81 3.73
C PHE A 63 -3.65 -6.51 5.04
N TRP A 64 -4.11 -5.94 6.14
CA TRP A 64 -4.09 -6.65 7.41
C TRP A 64 -5.18 -7.73 7.44
N PRO A 65 -4.98 -8.84 8.18
CA PRO A 65 -6.06 -9.75 8.51
C PRO A 65 -7.23 -9.00 9.15
N ILE A 66 -8.47 -9.42 8.89
CA ILE A 66 -9.69 -8.72 9.37
C ILE A 66 -9.68 -8.53 10.90
N GLU A 67 -9.18 -9.51 11.65
CA GLU A 67 -8.99 -9.45 13.11
C GLU A 67 -8.10 -8.29 13.59
N ASN A 68 -7.25 -7.75 12.71
CA ASN A 68 -6.31 -6.66 12.98
C ASN A 68 -6.76 -5.31 12.40
N ILE A 69 -7.92 -5.25 11.74
CA ILE A 69 -8.45 -4.02 11.16
C ILE A 69 -9.46 -3.38 12.12
N THR A 70 -9.25 -2.10 12.45
CA THR A 70 -10.22 -1.30 13.22
C THR A 70 -10.88 -0.27 12.31
N ILE A 71 -12.21 -0.35 12.17
CA ILE A 71 -13.02 0.64 11.46
C ILE A 71 -13.91 1.32 12.50
N GLU A 72 -13.46 2.45 13.04
CA GLU A 72 -14.31 3.39 13.80
C GLU A 72 -15.29 4.13 12.88
#